data_AF-A0A3A5UQU0-F1
#
_entry.id   AF-A0A3A5UQU0-F1
#
_cell.length_a   1.000
_cell.length_b   1.000
_cell.length_c   1.000
_cell.angle_alpha   90.00
_cell.angle_beta   90.00
_cell.angle_gamma   90.00
#
_symmetry.space_group_name_H-M   'P 1'
#
loop_
_entity.id
_entity.type
_entity.pdbx_description
1 polymer ?
#
loop_
_entity_poly.entity_id
_entity_poly.type
_entity_poly.pdbx_seq_one_letter_code
_entity_poly.pdbx_strand_id
1 'polypeptide(L)'
;MKIQLKYTGTVDVYDINTTYAASTRAPGLQRLCQWAMENTGKLDEDSIRDEYSQLSSGAARNLFQNGIVSGVWDDDGALTDEGEKAAETGEVMIKEVGPLRIWVFDHPSTGPILLHADRLTALPMGDAAPQADHSPKVLEKISQNGACISLLSGDKKRWSVHWNKGVWASVEKYRSRADLEWQWTLNEENEWFAEPTLSLRGTFLGTTKNKDQDGKSFRTTCANAYEFDPAECIATWLSQGRFSKSRWDQNLNGMRRRFDELDTTERHRWTVHIGLESEETGRWAGEVNIEDMPLYAYNNEDASLWIQYLIREHVQGYTTTEGVERLLTEFVTASPFGWLDEKKIQTQVHKLLDSNRADQRLSKLLSAGDDLGSMAYVPEVAQQRQGISGNIIHDGTRDYSSFALALTEDLGGELKRVTVVDRYVYRSTSIKKFGAFSTACSELGKGVEVRLLTSETPYLQMSTDYTEEQARAKYAGKLAPHCSEVLFMESTKGVMAPHNRYIIVESSSETRFFEGSNTLFQGEGEKRFILVNRILEPDLFKHLELPNNKEEKA
;
A
#
# COMPACT_ATOMS: atom_id res chain seq x y z
N MET A 1 9.49 -0.27 -1.60
CA MET A 1 9.08 -1.55 -2.20
C MET A 1 7.82 -2.06 -1.52
N LYS A 2 6.86 -2.55 -2.30
CA LYS A 2 5.58 -3.07 -1.81
C LYS A 2 5.33 -4.44 -2.42
N ILE A 3 4.86 -5.40 -1.63
CA ILE A 3 4.57 -6.76 -2.10
C ILE A 3 3.12 -7.07 -1.81
N GLN A 4 2.39 -7.48 -2.85
CA GLN A 4 1.01 -7.92 -2.76
C GLN A 4 0.96 -9.41 -3.07
N LEU A 5 0.31 -10.16 -2.19
CA LEU A 5 0.18 -11.60 -2.29
C LEU A 5 -1.30 -11.95 -2.40
N LYS A 6 -1.63 -12.82 -3.35
CA LYS A 6 -2.99 -13.26 -3.64
C LYS A 6 -3.00 -14.77 -3.77
N TYR A 7 -3.64 -15.42 -2.82
CA TYR A 7 -3.84 -16.85 -2.83
C TYR A 7 -5.30 -17.21 -3.08
N THR A 8 -5.53 -18.12 -4.01
CA THR A 8 -6.84 -18.73 -4.20
C THR A 8 -6.82 -20.13 -3.58
N GLY A 9 -7.61 -20.30 -2.52
CA GLY A 9 -7.83 -21.55 -1.83
C GLY A 9 -9.30 -21.99 -1.88
N THR A 10 -9.64 -22.90 -0.97
CA THR A 10 -11.00 -23.43 -0.84
C THR A 10 -11.54 -23.25 0.56
N VAL A 11 -12.85 -22.99 0.65
CA VAL A 11 -13.60 -23.23 1.88
C VAL A 11 -13.97 -24.69 1.90
N ASP A 12 -13.39 -25.42 2.84
CA ASP A 12 -13.71 -26.82 3.08
C ASP A 12 -14.90 -26.93 4.03
N VAL A 13 -15.73 -27.95 3.79
CA VAL A 13 -16.95 -28.19 4.57
C VAL A 13 -16.85 -29.56 5.22
N TYR A 14 -17.06 -29.59 6.53
CA TYR A 14 -17.01 -30.81 7.32
C TYR A 14 -18.31 -30.99 8.11
N ASP A 15 -18.88 -32.18 8.04
CA ASP A 15 -19.94 -32.65 8.91
C ASP A 15 -19.28 -33.44 10.04
N ILE A 16 -19.43 -33.00 11.29
CA ILE A 16 -18.72 -33.56 12.45
C ILE A 16 -19.69 -33.88 13.59
N ASN A 17 -19.42 -34.95 14.35
CA ASN A 17 -20.07 -35.21 15.64
C ASN A 17 -19.11 -34.79 16.73
N THR A 18 -19.43 -33.75 17.49
CA THR A 18 -18.48 -33.22 18.46
C THR A 18 -19.18 -32.47 19.58
N THR A 19 -18.40 -32.13 20.61
CA THR A 19 -18.79 -31.06 21.53
C THR A 19 -18.50 -29.72 20.85
N TYR A 20 -19.43 -28.79 20.93
CA TYR A 20 -19.26 -27.42 20.46
C TYR A 20 -19.95 -26.47 21.43
N ALA A 21 -19.72 -25.18 21.27
CA ALA A 21 -20.48 -24.15 21.95
C ALA A 21 -21.01 -23.13 20.96
N ALA A 22 -22.25 -22.70 21.15
CA ALA A 22 -22.89 -21.66 20.34
C ALA A 22 -23.37 -20.54 21.25
N SER A 23 -23.25 -19.30 20.80
CA SER A 23 -23.75 -18.18 21.60
C SER A 23 -25.28 -18.14 21.61
N THR A 24 -25.82 -17.81 22.78
CA THR A 24 -27.24 -17.54 22.98
C THR A 24 -27.40 -16.29 23.84
N ARG A 25 -28.52 -15.58 23.66
CA ARG A 25 -28.84 -14.44 24.53
C ARG A 25 -29.23 -14.93 25.91
N ALA A 26 -28.54 -14.43 26.92
CA ALA A 26 -28.84 -14.70 28.32
C ALA A 26 -28.90 -13.39 29.12
N PRO A 27 -29.99 -12.61 29.01
CA PRO A 27 -30.10 -11.30 29.68
C PRO A 27 -29.92 -11.35 31.20
N GLY A 28 -30.28 -12.48 31.83
CA GLY A 28 -30.06 -12.69 33.26
C GLY A 28 -28.58 -12.79 33.63
N LEU A 29 -27.80 -13.56 32.87
CA LEU A 29 -26.35 -13.67 33.08
C LEU A 29 -25.63 -12.39 32.69
N GLN A 30 -26.08 -11.69 31.64
CA GLN A 30 -25.54 -10.38 31.26
C GLN A 30 -25.56 -9.39 32.43
N ARG A 31 -26.72 -9.24 33.08
CA ARG A 31 -26.86 -8.30 34.20
C ARG A 31 -25.98 -8.66 35.39
N LEU A 32 -25.83 -9.95 35.67
CA LEU A 32 -24.94 -10.42 36.73
C LEU A 32 -23.47 -10.13 36.40
N CYS A 33 -23.05 -10.34 35.15
CA CYS A 33 -21.69 -10.02 34.73
C CYS A 33 -21.43 -8.50 34.77
N GLN A 34 -22.39 -7.67 34.34
CA GLN A 34 -22.30 -6.21 34.44
C GLN A 34 -22.17 -5.76 35.89
N TRP A 35 -23.03 -6.28 36.77
CA TRP A 35 -22.95 -5.98 38.21
C TRP A 35 -21.60 -6.38 38.79
N ALA A 36 -21.08 -7.56 38.42
CA ALA A 36 -19.78 -8.02 38.91
C ALA A 36 -18.63 -7.11 38.43
N MET A 37 -18.67 -6.63 37.18
CA MET A 37 -17.68 -5.66 36.65
C MET A 37 -17.73 -4.32 37.40
N GLU A 38 -18.91 -3.86 37.81
CA GLU A 38 -19.10 -2.59 38.52
C GLU A 38 -18.71 -2.64 40.01
N ASN A 39 -18.54 -3.83 40.58
CA ASN A 39 -18.26 -4.04 41.99
C ASN A 39 -16.85 -4.61 42.23
N THR A 40 -16.74 -5.92 42.45
CA THR A 40 -15.51 -6.57 42.94
C THR A 40 -14.88 -7.51 41.90
N GLY A 41 -15.48 -7.65 40.71
CA GLY A 41 -15.10 -8.64 39.71
C GLY A 41 -15.45 -10.08 40.12
N LYS A 42 -16.16 -10.26 41.24
CA LYS A 42 -16.57 -11.56 41.77
C LYS A 42 -18.07 -11.61 42.07
N LEU A 43 -18.63 -12.80 41.92
CA LEU A 43 -20.00 -13.15 42.29
C LEU A 43 -19.98 -14.29 43.30
N ASP A 44 -20.90 -14.28 44.24
CA ASP A 44 -21.24 -15.46 45.04
C ASP A 44 -22.76 -15.58 45.17
N GLU A 45 -23.23 -16.72 45.68
CA GLU A 45 -24.67 -16.99 45.81
C GLU A 45 -25.40 -15.95 46.67
N ASP A 46 -24.72 -15.43 47.70
CA ASP A 46 -25.27 -14.44 48.63
C ASP A 46 -25.39 -13.07 47.96
N SER A 47 -24.39 -12.66 47.20
CA SER A 47 -24.36 -11.42 46.41
C SER A 47 -25.46 -11.40 45.34
N ILE A 48 -25.70 -12.54 44.66
CA ILE A 48 -26.80 -12.68 43.69
C ILE A 48 -28.16 -12.52 44.39
N ARG A 49 -28.31 -13.08 45.60
CA ARG A 49 -29.55 -12.98 46.36
C ARG A 49 -29.78 -11.56 46.89
N ASP A 50 -28.71 -10.89 47.33
CA ASP A 50 -28.80 -9.54 47.88
C ASP A 50 -29.17 -8.52 46.79
N GLU A 51 -28.59 -8.67 45.59
CA GLU A 51 -28.95 -7.86 44.42
C GLU A 51 -30.37 -8.16 43.92
N TYR A 52 -30.76 -9.44 43.92
CA TYR A 52 -32.08 -9.91 43.49
C TYR A 52 -32.86 -10.52 44.64
N SER A 53 -33.25 -9.67 45.59
CA SER A 53 -33.99 -10.04 46.82
C SER A 53 -35.31 -10.82 46.60
N GLN A 54 -35.81 -10.87 45.36
CA GLN A 54 -36.99 -11.65 44.98
C GLN A 54 -36.68 -13.11 44.58
N LEU A 55 -35.41 -13.48 44.41
CA LEU A 55 -35.00 -14.84 44.09
C LEU A 55 -34.97 -15.71 45.36
N SER A 56 -35.47 -16.95 45.24
CA SER A 56 -35.24 -17.97 46.27
C SER A 56 -33.77 -18.38 46.31
N SER A 57 -33.28 -18.86 47.45
CA SER A 57 -31.89 -19.35 47.57
C SER A 57 -31.55 -20.44 46.55
N GLY A 58 -32.51 -21.30 46.20
CA GLY A 58 -32.33 -22.30 45.15
C GLY A 58 -32.19 -21.69 43.75
N ALA A 59 -32.90 -20.60 43.46
CA ALA A 59 -32.79 -19.90 42.18
C ALA A 59 -31.46 -19.14 42.04
N ALA A 60 -30.98 -18.49 43.11
CA ALA A 60 -29.68 -17.84 43.16
C ALA A 60 -28.54 -18.84 42.93
N ARG A 61 -28.57 -19.98 43.65
CA ARG A 61 -27.62 -21.08 43.46
C ARG A 61 -27.61 -21.62 42.03
N ASN A 62 -28.79 -21.85 41.44
CA ASN A 62 -28.88 -22.34 40.06
C ASN A 62 -28.34 -21.32 39.05
N LEU A 63 -28.56 -20.02 39.26
CA LEU A 63 -27.98 -18.97 38.42
C LEU A 63 -26.45 -18.91 38.55
N PHE A 64 -25.93 -19.03 39.79
CA PHE A 64 -24.50 -19.11 40.03
C PHE A 64 -23.86 -20.28 39.28
N GLN A 65 -24.45 -21.48 39.41
CA GLN A 65 -23.99 -22.69 38.72
C GLN A 65 -24.11 -22.58 37.19
N ASN A 66 -25.17 -21.94 36.67
CA ASN A 66 -25.34 -21.73 35.24
C ASN A 66 -24.23 -20.83 34.66
N GLY A 67 -23.74 -19.85 35.41
CA GLY A 67 -22.63 -19.03 34.94
C GLY A 67 -21.29 -19.77 34.91
N ILE A 68 -21.03 -20.66 35.89
CA ILE A 68 -19.87 -21.57 35.86
C ILE A 68 -19.94 -22.48 34.63
N VAL A 69 -21.10 -23.13 34.40
CA VAL A 69 -21.29 -24.04 33.26
C VAL A 69 -21.16 -23.32 31.91
N SER A 70 -21.60 -22.07 31.84
CA SER A 70 -21.48 -21.21 30.65
C SER A 70 -20.09 -20.57 30.51
N GLY A 71 -19.22 -20.76 31.52
CA GLY A 71 -17.84 -20.27 31.55
C GLY A 71 -17.71 -18.76 31.73
N VAL A 72 -18.74 -18.06 32.20
CA VAL A 72 -18.71 -16.59 32.40
C VAL A 72 -18.06 -16.18 33.73
N TRP A 73 -17.98 -17.09 34.70
CA TRP A 73 -17.12 -16.96 35.87
C TRP A 73 -16.58 -18.33 36.28
N ASP A 74 -15.50 -18.34 37.06
CA ASP A 74 -14.88 -19.56 37.58
C ASP A 74 -15.59 -20.09 38.84
N ASP A 75 -15.08 -21.19 39.40
CA ASP A 75 -15.65 -21.82 40.60
C ASP A 75 -15.58 -20.92 41.85
N ASP A 76 -14.65 -19.95 41.87
CA ASP A 76 -14.52 -18.92 42.91
C ASP A 76 -15.38 -17.68 42.62
N GLY A 77 -16.16 -17.71 41.53
CA GLY A 77 -17.04 -16.64 41.11
C GLY A 77 -16.37 -15.45 40.45
N ALA A 78 -15.07 -15.53 40.13
CA ALA A 78 -14.37 -14.47 39.41
C ALA A 78 -14.75 -14.47 37.93
N LEU A 79 -15.02 -13.28 37.37
CA LEU A 79 -15.32 -13.16 35.94
C LEU A 79 -14.16 -13.65 35.08
N THR A 80 -14.50 -14.36 34.00
CA THR A 80 -13.57 -14.74 32.93
C THR A 80 -13.65 -13.74 31.77
N ASP A 81 -12.76 -13.85 30.79
CA ASP A 81 -12.85 -13.09 29.53
C ASP A 81 -14.21 -13.27 28.82
N GLU A 82 -14.82 -14.45 28.92
CA GLU A 82 -16.16 -14.71 28.38
C GLU A 82 -17.25 -14.03 29.23
N GLY A 83 -17.04 -13.87 30.54
CA GLY A 83 -17.91 -13.11 31.43
C GLY A 83 -17.92 -11.62 31.12
N GLU A 84 -16.74 -11.02 30.93
CA GLU A 84 -16.62 -9.63 30.48
C GLU A 84 -17.32 -9.44 29.13
N LYS A 85 -17.08 -10.35 28.19
CA LYS A 85 -17.74 -10.31 26.88
C LYS A 85 -19.24 -10.53 26.95
N ALA A 86 -19.71 -11.36 27.88
CA ALA A 86 -21.14 -11.56 28.14
C ALA A 86 -21.79 -10.32 28.77
N ALA A 87 -21.08 -9.57 29.63
CA ALA A 87 -21.55 -8.30 30.16
C ALA A 87 -21.79 -7.27 29.05
N GLU A 88 -20.87 -7.18 28.08
CA GLU A 88 -20.98 -6.27 26.94
C GLU A 88 -22.06 -6.69 25.93
N THR A 89 -22.05 -7.95 25.51
CA THR A 89 -22.84 -8.42 24.37
C THR A 89 -24.19 -9.01 24.76
N GLY A 90 -24.33 -9.47 26.00
CA GLY A 90 -25.48 -10.23 26.48
C GLY A 90 -25.57 -11.67 25.97
N GLU A 91 -24.50 -12.15 25.34
CA GLU A 91 -24.40 -13.49 24.79
C GLU A 91 -23.48 -14.38 25.62
N VAL A 92 -23.91 -15.61 25.86
CA VAL A 92 -23.13 -16.63 26.58
C VAL A 92 -22.95 -17.87 25.71
N MET A 93 -21.83 -18.55 25.87
CA MET A 93 -21.50 -19.76 25.13
C MET A 93 -22.13 -20.99 25.81
N ILE A 94 -23.09 -21.63 25.15
CA ILE A 94 -23.72 -22.86 25.66
C ILE A 94 -23.07 -24.06 25.00
N LYS A 95 -22.50 -24.95 25.83
CA LYS A 95 -21.93 -26.23 25.39
C LYS A 95 -23.05 -27.18 24.97
N GLU A 96 -22.89 -27.76 23.80
CA GLU A 96 -23.77 -28.76 23.22
C GLU A 96 -22.95 -29.91 22.66
N VAL A 97 -23.57 -31.09 22.56
CA VAL A 97 -22.98 -32.26 21.92
C VAL A 97 -23.90 -32.69 20.80
N GLY A 98 -23.36 -32.83 19.61
CA GLY A 98 -24.15 -33.30 18.48
C GLY A 98 -23.52 -33.06 17.13
N PRO A 99 -24.31 -33.33 16.07
CA PRO A 99 -23.86 -33.20 14.71
C PRO A 99 -23.85 -31.72 14.28
N LEU A 100 -22.74 -31.27 13.72
CA LEU A 100 -22.46 -29.90 13.33
C LEU A 100 -21.87 -29.89 11.93
N ARG A 101 -22.30 -28.97 11.07
CA ARG A 101 -21.60 -28.63 9.84
C ARG A 101 -20.73 -27.42 10.08
N ILE A 102 -19.47 -27.47 9.65
CA ILE A 102 -18.54 -26.34 9.75
C ILE A 102 -17.95 -25.99 8.39
N TRP A 103 -17.71 -24.70 8.18
CA TRP A 103 -17.03 -24.15 7.02
C TRP A 103 -15.70 -23.57 7.46
N VAL A 104 -14.62 -24.05 6.87
CA VAL A 104 -13.26 -23.77 7.32
C VAL A 104 -12.42 -23.33 6.14
N PHE A 105 -11.62 -22.29 6.33
CA PHE A 105 -10.53 -21.95 5.42
C PHE A 105 -9.21 -22.27 6.12
N ASP A 106 -8.35 -23.05 5.49
CA ASP A 106 -7.04 -23.42 6.04
C ASP A 106 -5.93 -22.94 5.11
N HIS A 107 -4.99 -22.20 5.68
CA HIS A 107 -3.85 -21.67 4.96
C HIS A 107 -2.66 -21.51 5.92
N PRO A 108 -1.41 -21.79 5.50
CA PRO A 108 -0.25 -21.66 6.37
C PRO A 108 -0.14 -20.29 7.06
N SER A 109 -0.41 -19.19 6.35
CA SER A 109 -0.30 -17.83 6.93
C SER A 109 -1.39 -17.46 7.93
N THR A 110 -2.51 -18.19 7.97
CA THR A 110 -3.63 -17.93 8.88
C THR A 110 -3.83 -19.02 9.93
N GLY A 111 -3.29 -20.22 9.68
CA GLY A 111 -3.85 -21.45 10.22
C GLY A 111 -5.31 -21.66 9.76
N PRO A 112 -6.01 -22.63 10.37
CA PRO A 112 -7.41 -22.85 10.06
C PRO A 112 -8.32 -21.83 10.74
N ILE A 113 -9.20 -21.23 9.95
CA ILE A 113 -10.20 -20.26 10.38
C ILE A 113 -11.58 -20.89 10.27
N LEU A 114 -12.30 -20.92 11.39
CA LEU A 114 -13.73 -21.25 11.39
C LEU A 114 -14.52 -20.06 10.85
N LEU A 115 -15.16 -20.23 9.70
CA LEU A 115 -15.91 -19.17 9.02
C LEU A 115 -17.39 -19.16 9.42
N HIS A 116 -17.97 -20.36 9.59
CA HIS A 116 -19.36 -20.56 9.96
C HIS A 116 -19.55 -21.98 10.52
N ALA A 117 -20.60 -22.15 11.31
CA ALA A 117 -21.09 -23.45 11.74
C ALA A 117 -22.61 -23.47 11.81
N ASP A 118 -23.22 -24.62 11.54
CA ASP A 118 -24.66 -24.83 11.64
C ASP A 118 -25.01 -26.21 12.22
N ARG A 119 -26.10 -26.28 12.96
CA ARG A 119 -26.55 -27.52 13.61
C ARG A 119 -27.17 -28.44 12.57
N LEU A 120 -26.80 -29.71 12.64
CA LEU A 120 -27.46 -30.76 11.88
C LEU A 120 -28.44 -31.52 12.77
N THR A 121 -29.40 -32.21 12.16
CA THR A 121 -30.27 -33.15 12.89
C THR A 121 -29.64 -34.54 13.00
N ALA A 122 -28.78 -34.94 12.05
CA ALA A 122 -28.04 -36.20 12.05
C ALA A 122 -26.83 -36.13 11.10
N LEU A 123 -25.84 -36.99 11.32
CA LEU A 123 -24.74 -37.27 10.37
C LEU A 123 -25.05 -38.52 9.56
N PRO A 124 -24.67 -38.58 8.27
CA PRO A 124 -24.71 -37.53 7.25
C PRO A 124 -26.06 -37.58 6.48
N MET A 125 -26.50 -36.47 5.85
CA MET A 125 -27.68 -36.47 4.95
C MET A 125 -27.35 -36.74 3.46
N GLY A 126 -26.09 -37.01 3.08
CA GLY A 126 -25.71 -37.47 1.74
C GLY A 126 -24.21 -37.35 1.35
N ASP A 127 -23.82 -38.20 0.39
CA ASP A 127 -22.60 -38.39 -0.44
C ASP A 127 -21.29 -38.92 0.17
N ALA A 128 -21.06 -38.86 1.48
CA ALA A 128 -19.86 -39.44 2.10
C ALA A 128 -20.19 -40.27 3.34
N ALA A 129 -19.55 -41.43 3.47
CA ALA A 129 -19.64 -42.24 4.68
C ALA A 129 -18.83 -41.59 5.81
N PRO A 130 -19.36 -41.51 7.04
CA PRO A 130 -18.63 -40.93 8.14
C PRO A 130 -17.38 -41.76 8.50
N GLN A 131 -16.30 -41.06 8.82
CA GLN A 131 -15.02 -41.61 9.22
C GLN A 131 -14.79 -41.37 10.71
N ALA A 132 -14.17 -42.32 11.40
CA ALA A 132 -13.83 -42.22 12.82
C ALA A 132 -12.31 -42.13 13.06
N ASP A 133 -11.51 -42.63 12.12
CA ASP A 133 -10.04 -42.61 12.18
C ASP A 133 -9.48 -41.53 11.25
N HIS A 134 -8.21 -41.14 11.48
CA HIS A 134 -7.44 -40.24 10.61
C HIS A 134 -8.10 -38.88 10.30
N SER A 135 -8.64 -38.19 11.32
CA SER A 135 -9.23 -36.87 11.15
C SER A 135 -8.25 -35.86 10.54
N PRO A 136 -8.70 -34.91 9.70
CA PRO A 136 -7.82 -33.90 9.16
C PRO A 136 -7.30 -33.02 10.30
N LYS A 137 -6.00 -32.66 10.25
CA LYS A 137 -5.34 -31.79 11.25
C LYS A 137 -6.07 -30.46 11.47
N VAL A 138 -6.83 -30.03 10.46
CA VAL A 138 -7.68 -28.84 10.52
C VAL A 138 -8.64 -28.88 11.70
N LEU A 139 -9.25 -30.05 12.01
CA LEU A 139 -10.24 -30.18 13.08
C LEU A 139 -9.59 -30.10 14.47
N GLU A 140 -8.39 -30.66 14.61
CA GLU A 140 -7.62 -30.57 15.85
C GLU A 140 -7.18 -29.14 16.13
N LYS A 141 -6.66 -28.44 15.11
CA LYS A 141 -6.23 -27.05 15.20
C LYS A 141 -7.40 -26.10 15.45
N ILE A 142 -8.53 -26.28 14.77
CA ILE A 142 -9.71 -25.43 14.99
C ILE A 142 -10.26 -25.56 16.41
N SER A 143 -10.04 -26.71 17.05
CA SER A 143 -10.44 -26.94 18.43
C SER A 143 -9.59 -26.20 19.46
N GLN A 144 -8.42 -25.70 19.06
CA GLN A 144 -7.55 -24.88 19.90
C GLN A 144 -7.87 -23.39 19.76
N ASN A 145 -8.67 -23.02 18.74
CA ASN A 145 -9.08 -21.64 18.52
C ASN A 145 -10.20 -21.25 19.50
N GLY A 146 -10.16 -19.99 19.94
CA GLY A 146 -11.25 -19.39 20.70
C GLY A 146 -12.54 -19.25 19.88
N ALA A 147 -13.62 -18.80 20.53
CA ALA A 147 -14.90 -18.63 19.86
C ALA A 147 -14.86 -17.51 18.79
N CYS A 148 -15.33 -17.82 17.58
CA CYS A 148 -15.38 -16.89 16.45
C CYS A 148 -16.82 -16.49 16.13
N ILE A 149 -17.04 -15.29 15.60
CA ILE A 149 -18.35 -14.86 15.10
C ILE A 149 -18.56 -15.46 13.70
N SER A 150 -19.76 -15.97 13.45
CA SER A 150 -20.22 -16.42 12.14
C SER A 150 -20.08 -15.31 11.08
N LEU A 151 -19.49 -15.64 9.93
CA LEU A 151 -19.37 -14.70 8.80
C LEU A 151 -20.56 -14.80 7.83
N LEU A 152 -21.52 -15.69 8.10
CA LEU A 152 -22.72 -15.83 7.28
C LEU A 152 -23.64 -14.64 7.51
N SER A 153 -23.98 -13.90 6.45
CA SER A 153 -24.86 -12.73 6.54
C SER A 153 -26.21 -13.08 7.19
N GLY A 154 -26.49 -12.37 8.29
CA GLY A 154 -27.69 -12.52 9.12
C GLY A 154 -27.51 -13.41 10.35
N ASP A 155 -26.44 -14.21 10.43
CA ASP A 155 -26.09 -14.97 11.61
C ASP A 155 -25.04 -14.21 12.43
N LYS A 156 -25.40 -13.87 13.67
CA LYS A 156 -24.51 -13.15 14.61
C LYS A 156 -23.95 -14.06 15.69
N LYS A 157 -24.24 -15.36 15.62
CA LYS A 157 -23.80 -16.31 16.64
C LYS A 157 -22.29 -16.43 16.66
N ARG A 158 -21.75 -16.59 17.86
CA ARG A 158 -20.40 -17.06 18.08
C ARG A 158 -20.40 -18.58 18.16
N TRP A 159 -19.34 -19.18 17.65
CA TRP A 159 -19.15 -20.62 17.59
C TRP A 159 -17.77 -20.98 18.11
N SER A 160 -17.71 -22.06 18.89
CA SER A 160 -16.45 -22.69 19.30
C SER A 160 -16.61 -24.19 19.13
N VAL A 161 -15.64 -24.83 18.51
CA VAL A 161 -15.64 -26.27 18.24
C VAL A 161 -14.67 -26.93 19.20
N HIS A 162 -15.06 -28.02 19.84
CA HIS A 162 -14.21 -28.79 20.76
C HIS A 162 -14.07 -30.22 20.24
N TRP A 163 -13.14 -30.42 19.31
CA TRP A 163 -12.91 -31.72 18.68
C TRP A 163 -12.17 -32.67 19.61
N ASN A 164 -12.83 -33.77 19.99
CA ASN A 164 -12.23 -34.85 20.78
C ASN A 164 -12.54 -36.22 20.13
N LYS A 165 -11.90 -36.47 18.97
CA LYS A 165 -11.96 -37.75 18.23
C LYS A 165 -13.39 -38.26 18.00
N GLY A 166 -14.15 -37.47 17.26
CA GLY A 166 -15.52 -37.80 16.86
C GLY A 166 -15.62 -38.46 15.49
N VAL A 167 -16.85 -38.64 15.04
CA VAL A 167 -17.15 -39.04 13.66
C VAL A 167 -17.17 -37.81 12.77
N TRP A 168 -16.58 -37.86 11.58
CA TRP A 168 -16.52 -36.74 10.64
C TRP A 168 -16.70 -37.17 9.19
N ALA A 169 -17.10 -36.25 8.31
CA ALA A 169 -17.13 -36.44 6.87
C ALA A 169 -16.85 -35.11 6.15
N SER A 170 -16.03 -35.14 5.09
CA SER A 170 -15.88 -33.99 4.19
C SER A 170 -17.05 -33.93 3.21
N VAL A 171 -17.61 -32.74 2.99
CA VAL A 171 -18.78 -32.53 2.13
C VAL A 171 -18.36 -31.80 0.85
N GLU A 172 -17.76 -32.51 -0.10
CA GLU A 172 -17.13 -31.92 -1.29
C GLU A 172 -18.07 -31.07 -2.15
N LYS A 173 -19.36 -31.43 -2.25
CA LYS A 173 -20.35 -30.67 -3.03
C LYS A 173 -20.58 -29.23 -2.54
N TYR A 174 -20.18 -28.92 -1.31
CA TYR A 174 -20.28 -27.57 -0.73
C TYR A 174 -18.93 -26.87 -0.64
N ARG A 175 -17.86 -27.50 -1.14
CA ARG A 175 -16.56 -26.84 -1.27
C ARG A 175 -16.69 -25.67 -2.26
N SER A 176 -16.18 -24.53 -1.87
CA SER A 176 -16.22 -23.30 -2.67
C SER A 176 -14.86 -22.62 -2.70
N ARG A 177 -14.67 -21.68 -3.63
CA ARG A 177 -13.43 -20.89 -3.75
C ARG A 177 -13.41 -19.77 -2.70
N ALA A 178 -12.22 -19.51 -2.16
CA ALA A 178 -11.93 -18.31 -1.38
C ALA A 178 -10.61 -17.69 -1.83
N ASP A 179 -10.53 -16.37 -1.74
CA ASP A 179 -9.33 -15.61 -2.03
C ASP A 179 -8.81 -14.96 -0.74
N LEU A 180 -7.53 -15.16 -0.48
CA LEU A 180 -6.77 -14.54 0.60
C LEU A 180 -5.81 -13.51 0.00
N GLU A 181 -5.87 -12.28 0.47
CA GLU A 181 -5.02 -11.18 0.01
C GLU A 181 -4.26 -10.58 1.20
N TRP A 182 -2.96 -10.32 1.02
CA TRP A 182 -2.17 -9.59 2.01
C TRP A 182 -1.02 -8.83 1.39
N GLN A 183 -0.44 -7.94 2.20
CA GLN A 183 0.54 -6.98 1.75
C GLN A 183 1.70 -6.84 2.73
N TRP A 184 2.91 -6.79 2.17
CA TRP A 184 4.13 -6.42 2.87
C TRP A 184 4.70 -5.13 2.30
N THR A 185 5.26 -4.29 3.16
CA THR A 185 5.87 -3.02 2.77
C THR A 185 7.23 -2.91 3.43
N LEU A 186 8.26 -2.57 2.66
CA LEU A 186 9.58 -2.25 3.20
C LEU A 186 9.61 -0.75 3.52
N ASN A 187 9.92 -0.38 4.76
CA ASN A 187 10.04 1.02 5.18
C ASN A 187 11.41 1.62 4.79
N GLU A 188 11.63 2.89 5.13
CA GLU A 188 12.90 3.61 4.88
C GLU A 188 14.07 3.08 5.73
N GLU A 189 13.79 2.38 6.83
CA GLU A 189 14.78 1.77 7.73
C GLU A 189 15.17 0.35 7.31
N ASN A 190 14.73 -0.11 6.12
CA ASN A 190 14.90 -1.49 5.63
C ASN A 190 14.23 -2.58 6.49
N GLU A 191 13.18 -2.22 7.20
CA GLU A 191 12.36 -3.13 7.99
C GLU A 191 11.05 -3.47 7.26
N TRP A 192 10.67 -4.75 7.33
CA TRP A 192 9.45 -5.26 6.72
C TRP A 192 8.25 -5.06 7.65
N PHE A 193 7.24 -4.37 7.15
CA PHE A 193 5.93 -4.23 7.79
C PHE A 193 4.92 -5.07 7.02
N ALA A 194 4.43 -6.12 7.67
CA ALA A 194 3.21 -6.77 7.22
C ALA A 194 2.02 -5.97 7.72
N GLU A 195 1.03 -5.74 6.86
CA GLU A 195 -0.26 -5.25 7.36
C GLU A 195 -0.77 -6.27 8.41
N PRO A 196 -1.23 -5.81 9.59
CA PRO A 196 -1.51 -6.70 10.73
C PRO A 196 -2.69 -7.66 10.48
N THR A 197 -3.38 -7.51 9.35
CA THR A 197 -4.56 -8.28 9.00
C THR A 197 -4.57 -8.68 7.53
N LEU A 198 -4.87 -9.96 7.27
CA LEU A 198 -5.05 -10.53 5.96
C LEU A 198 -6.54 -10.40 5.56
N SER A 199 -6.84 -10.09 4.30
CA SER A 199 -8.23 -10.04 3.81
C SER A 199 -8.63 -11.37 3.20
N LEU A 200 -9.66 -12.00 3.75
CA LEU A 200 -10.23 -13.24 3.23
C LEU A 200 -11.63 -12.98 2.69
N ARG A 201 -11.90 -13.39 1.45
CA ARG A 201 -13.22 -13.32 0.82
C ARG A 201 -13.58 -14.64 0.16
N GLY A 202 -14.86 -14.96 0.10
CA GLY A 202 -15.32 -16.18 -0.55
C GLY A 202 -16.82 -16.30 -0.53
N THR A 203 -17.31 -17.52 -0.75
CA THR A 203 -18.74 -17.81 -0.83
C THR A 203 -19.08 -19.04 0.00
N PHE A 204 -20.16 -19.00 0.77
CA PHE A 204 -20.70 -20.18 1.44
C PHE A 204 -21.64 -20.95 0.52
N LEU A 205 -21.46 -22.27 0.45
CA LEU A 205 -22.41 -23.21 -0.17
C LEU A 205 -22.92 -24.20 0.87
N GLY A 206 -24.14 -24.71 0.67
CA GLY A 206 -24.77 -25.68 1.55
C GLY A 206 -25.30 -25.12 2.87
N THR A 207 -25.47 -23.80 2.96
CA THR A 207 -25.99 -23.11 4.17
C THR A 207 -27.52 -23.11 4.25
N THR A 208 -28.19 -23.44 3.16
CA THR A 208 -29.65 -23.52 3.09
C THR A 208 -30.07 -24.61 2.12
N LYS A 209 -31.27 -25.16 2.35
CA LYS A 209 -31.90 -26.10 1.40
C LYS A 209 -32.47 -25.39 0.16
N ASN A 210 -32.67 -24.07 0.23
CA ASN A 210 -33.16 -23.28 -0.89
C ASN A 210 -31.99 -22.83 -1.77
N LYS A 211 -31.87 -23.42 -2.97
CA LYS A 211 -30.78 -23.13 -3.92
C LYS A 211 -30.70 -21.65 -4.30
N ASP A 212 -31.83 -20.94 -4.35
CA ASP A 212 -31.87 -19.52 -4.73
C ASP A 212 -31.32 -18.59 -3.65
N GLN A 213 -31.13 -19.10 -2.43
CA GLN A 213 -30.62 -18.36 -1.27
C GLN A 213 -29.24 -18.85 -0.81
N ASP A 214 -28.69 -19.87 -1.47
CA ASP A 214 -27.35 -20.38 -1.23
C ASP A 214 -26.32 -19.55 -2.03
N GLY A 215 -25.03 -19.70 -1.71
CA GLY A 215 -24.00 -18.90 -2.40
C GLY A 215 -23.81 -17.50 -1.82
N LYS A 216 -24.00 -17.33 -0.51
CA LYS A 216 -23.78 -16.04 0.16
C LYS A 216 -22.29 -15.71 0.24
N SER A 217 -21.90 -14.52 -0.20
CA SER A 217 -20.53 -14.04 -0.09
C SER A 217 -20.17 -13.62 1.34
N PHE A 218 -18.92 -13.80 1.72
CA PHE A 218 -18.36 -13.25 2.95
C PHE A 218 -17.06 -12.50 2.67
N ARG A 219 -16.72 -11.56 3.56
CA ARG A 219 -15.44 -10.88 3.61
C ARG A 219 -15.07 -10.66 5.07
N THR A 220 -13.83 -10.96 5.43
CA THR A 220 -13.32 -10.75 6.78
C THR A 220 -11.85 -10.32 6.74
N THR A 221 -11.39 -9.85 7.89
CA THR A 221 -9.98 -9.65 8.21
C THR A 221 -9.55 -10.70 9.22
N CYS A 222 -8.40 -11.31 9.01
CA CYS A 222 -7.86 -12.33 9.91
C CYS A 222 -6.44 -11.96 10.34
N ALA A 223 -6.07 -12.34 11.56
CA ALA A 223 -4.71 -12.09 12.06
C ALA A 223 -3.72 -12.92 11.24
N ASN A 224 -2.53 -12.35 11.03
CA ASN A 224 -1.41 -13.08 10.48
C ASN A 224 -0.84 -14.02 11.54
N ALA A 225 -0.55 -15.28 11.19
CA ALA A 225 0.13 -16.23 12.07
C ALA A 225 1.64 -15.94 12.19
N TYR A 226 2.17 -14.97 11.42
CA TYR A 226 3.59 -14.57 11.38
C TYR A 226 4.57 -15.72 11.09
N GLU A 227 4.12 -16.79 10.43
CA GLU A 227 4.96 -17.97 10.15
C GLU A 227 6.04 -17.73 9.06
N PHE A 228 6.08 -16.56 8.43
CA PHE A 228 6.97 -16.28 7.28
C PHE A 228 7.73 -14.96 7.44
N ASP A 229 9.04 -15.00 7.19
CA ASP A 229 9.87 -13.82 6.96
C ASP A 229 9.79 -13.40 5.47
N PRO A 230 9.29 -12.19 5.16
CA PRO A 230 9.26 -11.65 3.81
C PRO A 230 10.61 -11.72 3.09
N ALA A 231 11.72 -11.45 3.77
CA ALA A 231 13.05 -11.42 3.16
C ALA A 231 13.48 -12.82 2.67
N GLU A 232 13.23 -13.86 3.48
CA GLU A 232 13.50 -15.25 3.10
C GLU A 232 12.62 -15.71 1.93
N CYS A 233 11.34 -15.30 1.94
CA CYS A 233 10.40 -15.63 0.88
C CYS A 233 10.84 -15.02 -0.47
N ILE A 234 11.15 -13.73 -0.49
CA ILE A 234 11.63 -13.03 -1.70
C ILE A 234 12.94 -13.64 -2.19
N ALA A 235 13.89 -13.90 -1.28
CA ALA A 235 15.15 -14.53 -1.64
C ALA A 235 14.93 -15.90 -2.29
N THR A 236 13.96 -16.67 -1.79
CA THR A 236 13.60 -17.98 -2.36
C THR A 236 12.97 -17.82 -3.74
N TRP A 237 11.99 -16.94 -3.91
CA TRP A 237 11.30 -16.73 -5.18
C TRP A 237 12.23 -16.19 -6.27
N LEU A 238 13.09 -15.23 -5.91
CA LEU A 238 13.98 -14.55 -6.85
C LEU A 238 15.36 -15.21 -7.00
N SER A 239 15.60 -16.34 -6.35
CA SER A 239 16.83 -17.15 -6.57
C SER A 239 16.63 -18.31 -7.55
N GLN A 240 15.40 -18.54 -8.01
CA GLN A 240 15.03 -19.69 -8.82
C GLN A 240 14.54 -19.29 -10.22
N GLY A 241 14.37 -20.28 -11.09
CA GLY A 241 13.78 -20.12 -12.41
C GLY A 241 14.45 -19.04 -13.28
N ARG A 242 13.62 -18.15 -13.84
CA ARG A 242 14.06 -17.06 -14.73
C ARG A 242 14.91 -15.99 -14.05
N PHE A 243 14.93 -15.93 -12.71
CA PHE A 243 15.72 -14.96 -11.94
C PHE A 243 17.06 -15.53 -11.46
N SER A 244 17.36 -16.81 -11.69
CA SER A 244 18.62 -17.45 -11.29
C SER A 244 19.91 -16.73 -11.72
N LYS A 245 19.86 -15.95 -12.81
CA LYS A 245 20.98 -15.13 -13.31
C LYS A 245 21.03 -13.72 -12.70
N SER A 246 19.90 -13.19 -12.27
CA SER A 246 19.75 -11.85 -11.72
C SER A 246 19.51 -11.96 -10.22
N ARG A 247 20.61 -11.97 -9.47
CA ARG A 247 20.57 -12.32 -8.05
C ARG A 247 19.92 -11.22 -7.24
N TRP A 248 18.86 -11.58 -6.53
CA TRP A 248 18.45 -10.89 -5.32
C TRP A 248 19.63 -10.77 -4.37
N ASP A 249 19.82 -9.57 -3.83
CA ASP A 249 20.80 -9.28 -2.80
C ASP A 249 20.10 -8.89 -1.49
N GLN A 250 20.19 -9.78 -0.50
CA GLN A 250 19.58 -9.58 0.82
C GLN A 250 20.12 -8.35 1.54
N ASN A 251 21.39 -7.97 1.34
CA ASN A 251 21.97 -6.82 2.03
C ASN A 251 21.49 -5.49 1.45
N LEU A 252 21.13 -5.49 0.16
CA LEU A 252 20.67 -4.30 -0.55
C LEU A 252 19.14 -4.25 -0.67
N ASN A 253 18.44 -5.32 -0.30
CA ASN A 253 17.00 -5.49 -0.52
C ASN A 253 16.57 -5.16 -1.97
N GLY A 254 17.36 -5.60 -2.96
CA GLY A 254 17.07 -5.37 -4.37
C GLY A 254 17.75 -6.36 -5.30
N MET A 255 17.51 -6.20 -6.60
CA MET A 255 18.09 -7.07 -7.62
C MET A 255 19.33 -6.47 -8.25
N ARG A 256 20.39 -7.28 -8.34
CA ARG A 256 21.56 -6.93 -9.14
C ARG A 256 21.34 -7.29 -10.60
N ARG A 257 21.48 -6.32 -11.50
CA ARG A 257 21.26 -6.46 -12.95
C ARG A 257 22.48 -6.02 -13.75
N ARG A 258 22.74 -6.74 -14.85
CA ARG A 258 23.73 -6.31 -15.84
C ARG A 258 23.15 -5.21 -16.71
N PHE A 259 23.99 -4.34 -17.26
CA PHE A 259 23.51 -3.19 -18.03
C PHE A 259 22.76 -3.61 -19.32
N ASP A 260 23.19 -4.69 -19.96
CA ASP A 260 22.58 -5.24 -21.18
C ASP A 260 21.22 -5.91 -20.95
N GLU A 261 20.90 -6.27 -19.70
CA GLU A 261 19.61 -6.84 -19.29
C GLU A 261 18.55 -5.76 -19.02
N LEU A 262 18.95 -4.50 -18.84
CA LEU A 262 18.04 -3.41 -18.50
C LEU A 262 17.40 -2.79 -19.75
N ASP A 263 16.08 -2.61 -19.72
CA ASP A 263 15.38 -1.80 -20.72
C ASP A 263 15.56 -0.29 -20.47
N THR A 264 15.11 0.53 -21.41
CA THR A 264 15.22 2.00 -21.31
C THR A 264 14.52 2.56 -20.07
N THR A 265 13.38 2.00 -19.67
CA THR A 265 12.61 2.47 -18.52
C THR A 265 13.30 2.09 -17.21
N GLU A 266 13.76 0.84 -17.08
CA GLU A 266 14.51 0.35 -15.93
C GLU A 266 15.82 1.14 -15.72
N ARG A 267 16.51 1.49 -16.82
CA ARG A 267 17.73 2.31 -16.77
C ARG A 267 17.51 3.68 -16.13
N HIS A 268 16.33 4.27 -16.30
CA HIS A 268 16.01 5.59 -15.75
C HIS A 268 15.34 5.53 -14.38
N ARG A 269 14.46 4.55 -14.15
CA ARG A 269 13.68 4.45 -12.92
C ARG A 269 14.44 3.78 -11.77
N TRP A 270 15.43 2.96 -12.09
CA TRP A 270 16.19 2.16 -11.13
C TRP A 270 15.33 1.22 -10.28
N THR A 271 14.12 0.95 -10.74
CA THR A 271 13.17 0.03 -10.14
C THR A 271 12.50 -0.82 -11.20
N VAL A 272 11.99 -1.98 -10.79
CA VAL A 272 11.21 -2.87 -11.65
C VAL A 272 9.97 -3.38 -10.93
N HIS A 273 8.91 -3.68 -11.67
CA HIS A 273 7.75 -4.40 -11.17
C HIS A 273 7.86 -5.88 -11.57
N ILE A 274 7.71 -6.79 -10.60
CA ILE A 274 7.85 -8.23 -10.83
C ILE A 274 6.54 -8.92 -10.44
N GLY A 275 5.87 -9.53 -11.41
CA GLY A 275 4.77 -10.48 -11.17
C GLY A 275 5.31 -11.90 -11.18
N LEU A 276 4.99 -12.66 -10.14
CA LEU A 276 5.35 -14.06 -9.95
C LEU A 276 4.08 -14.91 -9.91
N GLU A 277 4.09 -15.99 -10.68
CA GLU A 277 2.98 -16.93 -10.76
C GLU A 277 3.06 -17.99 -9.64
N SER A 278 1.95 -18.69 -9.39
CA SER A 278 1.87 -19.74 -8.36
C SER A 278 2.92 -20.87 -8.50
N GLU A 279 3.42 -21.11 -9.71
CA GLU A 279 4.49 -22.08 -9.96
C GLU A 279 5.86 -21.60 -9.42
N GLU A 280 6.08 -20.28 -9.37
CA GLU A 280 7.32 -19.65 -8.92
C GLU A 280 7.31 -19.39 -7.40
N THR A 281 6.14 -19.14 -6.83
CA THR A 281 5.98 -18.76 -5.42
C THR A 281 5.70 -19.96 -4.50
N GLY A 282 5.36 -21.09 -5.10
CA GLY A 282 5.00 -22.32 -4.42
C GLY A 282 3.52 -22.37 -4.02
N ARG A 283 3.12 -23.48 -3.40
CA ARG A 283 1.69 -23.83 -3.18
C ARG A 283 0.92 -22.90 -2.22
N TRP A 284 1.59 -22.00 -1.52
CA TRP A 284 0.96 -21.18 -0.46
C TRP A 284 0.88 -19.69 -0.83
N ALA A 285 1.85 -19.13 -1.55
CA ALA A 285 1.85 -17.70 -1.84
C ALA A 285 0.95 -17.30 -3.02
N GLY A 286 0.62 -18.23 -3.92
CA GLY A 286 -0.24 -17.97 -5.06
C GLY A 286 0.39 -16.97 -6.03
N GLU A 287 -0.33 -15.94 -6.44
CA GLU A 287 0.22 -14.84 -7.24
C GLU A 287 0.90 -13.81 -6.33
N VAL A 288 2.14 -13.44 -6.65
CA VAL A 288 2.89 -12.41 -5.92
C VAL A 288 3.28 -11.29 -6.86
N ASN A 289 2.92 -10.06 -6.50
CA ASN A 289 3.31 -8.86 -7.23
C ASN A 289 4.22 -8.01 -6.36
N ILE A 290 5.44 -7.76 -6.84
CA ILE A 290 6.42 -6.90 -6.20
C ILE A 290 6.49 -5.59 -6.98
N GLU A 291 6.14 -4.51 -6.31
CA GLU A 291 6.15 -3.15 -6.84
C GLU A 291 7.38 -2.38 -6.35
N ASP A 292 7.97 -1.60 -7.25
CA ASP A 292 9.13 -0.75 -7.01
C ASP A 292 10.31 -1.51 -6.39
N MET A 293 10.63 -2.66 -6.99
CA MET A 293 11.80 -3.46 -6.62
C MET A 293 13.08 -2.69 -7.00
N PRO A 294 13.97 -2.34 -6.05
CA PRO A 294 15.19 -1.61 -6.37
C PRO A 294 16.13 -2.42 -7.27
N LEU A 295 16.76 -1.74 -8.22
CA LEU A 295 17.77 -2.29 -9.11
C LEU A 295 19.16 -1.73 -8.75
N TYR A 296 20.14 -2.62 -8.75
CA TYR A 296 21.53 -2.31 -8.47
C TYR A 296 22.41 -2.78 -9.63
N ALA A 297 23.42 -2.00 -9.98
CA ALA A 297 24.39 -2.42 -10.99
C ALA A 297 25.13 -3.67 -10.54
N TYR A 298 25.26 -4.69 -11.38
CA TYR A 298 25.79 -6.00 -10.97
C TYR A 298 27.26 -5.96 -10.50
N ASN A 299 28.08 -5.11 -11.12
CA ASN A 299 29.48 -4.87 -10.78
C ASN A 299 29.92 -3.46 -11.26
N ASN A 300 31.19 -3.11 -11.04
CA ASN A 300 31.74 -1.81 -11.44
C ASN A 300 31.69 -1.55 -12.96
N GLU A 301 31.82 -2.58 -13.80
CA GLU A 301 31.79 -2.44 -15.26
C GLU A 301 30.36 -2.13 -15.74
N ASP A 302 29.38 -2.88 -15.25
CA ASP A 302 27.96 -2.63 -15.51
C ASP A 302 27.53 -1.24 -15.00
N ALA A 303 28.00 -0.84 -13.80
CA ALA A 303 27.78 0.50 -13.27
C ALA A 303 28.35 1.58 -14.18
N SER A 304 29.56 1.38 -14.69
CA SER A 304 30.23 2.35 -15.57
C SER A 304 29.49 2.53 -16.89
N LEU A 305 29.02 1.44 -17.49
CA LEU A 305 28.21 1.48 -18.71
C LEU A 305 26.85 2.16 -18.47
N TRP A 306 26.22 1.88 -17.33
CA TRP A 306 24.95 2.48 -16.97
C TRP A 306 25.05 3.98 -16.70
N ILE A 307 26.06 4.41 -15.94
CA ILE A 307 26.32 5.83 -15.68
C ILE A 307 26.68 6.55 -16.97
N GLN A 308 27.49 5.94 -17.84
CA GLN A 308 27.79 6.52 -19.16
C GLN A 308 26.50 6.74 -19.96
N TYR A 309 25.59 5.76 -19.98
CA TYR A 309 24.29 5.89 -20.63
C TYR A 309 23.48 7.05 -20.04
N LEU A 310 23.38 7.15 -18.72
CA LEU A 310 22.65 8.23 -18.05
C LEU A 310 23.23 9.61 -18.36
N ILE A 311 24.56 9.76 -18.36
CA ILE A 311 25.23 11.00 -18.74
C ILE A 311 24.88 11.37 -20.19
N ARG A 312 24.89 10.41 -21.12
CA ARG A 312 24.55 10.67 -22.53
C ARG A 312 23.10 11.14 -22.69
N GLU A 313 22.16 10.52 -21.99
CA GLU A 313 20.75 10.90 -22.06
C GLU A 313 20.50 12.29 -21.43
N HIS A 314 21.24 12.64 -20.38
CA HIS A 314 21.18 13.97 -19.74
C HIS A 314 21.85 15.06 -20.59
N VAL A 315 22.94 14.75 -21.27
CA VAL A 315 23.69 15.72 -22.10
C VAL A 315 23.11 15.77 -23.52
N GLN A 316 22.04 16.54 -23.69
CA GLN A 316 21.40 16.72 -25.00
C GLN A 316 22.01 17.85 -25.85
N GLY A 317 22.71 18.82 -25.23
CA GLY A 317 23.34 19.99 -25.87
C GLY A 317 24.80 20.22 -25.46
N TYR A 318 25.37 21.39 -25.79
CA TYR A 318 26.74 21.73 -25.41
C TYR A 318 26.90 21.70 -23.90
N THR A 319 28.00 21.11 -23.41
CA THR A 319 28.29 20.97 -21.99
C THR A 319 29.79 21.12 -21.76
N THR A 320 30.20 21.47 -20.54
CA THR A 320 31.62 21.58 -20.18
C THR A 320 32.11 20.28 -19.54
N THR A 321 33.42 20.08 -19.54
CA THR A 321 34.04 18.96 -18.82
C THR A 321 33.63 18.97 -17.34
N GLU A 322 33.61 20.14 -16.70
CA GLU A 322 33.15 20.31 -15.31
C GLU A 322 31.69 19.88 -15.09
N GLY A 323 30.80 20.16 -16.05
CA GLY A 323 29.40 19.74 -15.98
C GLY A 323 29.23 18.22 -16.03
N VAL A 324 30.02 17.53 -16.85
CA VAL A 324 30.04 16.06 -16.92
C VAL A 324 30.65 15.46 -15.65
N GLU A 325 31.70 16.06 -15.08
CA GLU A 325 32.27 15.63 -13.79
C GLU A 325 31.27 15.72 -12.64
N ARG A 326 30.44 16.77 -12.62
CA ARG A 326 29.39 16.93 -11.61
C ARG A 326 28.33 15.83 -11.74
N LEU A 327 27.86 15.56 -12.96
CA LEU A 327 26.91 14.46 -13.22
C LEU A 327 27.48 13.09 -12.87
N LEU A 328 28.76 12.86 -13.19
CA LEU A 328 29.46 11.63 -12.82
C LEU A 328 29.48 11.45 -11.30
N THR A 329 29.81 12.51 -10.56
CA THR A 329 29.83 12.48 -9.09
C THR A 329 28.43 12.21 -8.51
N GLU A 330 27.40 12.88 -9.05
CA GLU A 330 26.01 12.66 -8.66
C GLU A 330 25.55 11.23 -8.91
N PHE A 331 25.83 10.66 -10.09
CA PHE A 331 25.41 9.30 -10.40
C PHE A 331 26.21 8.25 -9.64
N VAL A 332 27.52 8.41 -9.44
CA VAL A 332 28.34 7.43 -8.70
C VAL A 332 27.86 7.27 -7.26
N THR A 333 27.37 8.35 -6.64
CA THR A 333 26.85 8.35 -5.27
C THR A 333 25.38 7.95 -5.16
N ALA A 334 24.68 7.77 -6.29
CA ALA A 334 23.28 7.37 -6.29
C ALA A 334 23.09 5.92 -5.83
N SER A 335 21.91 5.64 -5.26
CA SER A 335 21.55 4.34 -4.66
C SER A 335 21.93 3.11 -5.50
N PRO A 336 21.68 3.03 -6.84
CA PRO A 336 21.99 1.84 -7.64
C PRO A 336 23.47 1.47 -7.71
N PHE A 337 24.35 2.43 -7.41
CA PHE A 337 25.79 2.35 -7.58
C PHE A 337 26.57 2.52 -6.29
N GLY A 338 25.98 3.14 -5.26
CA GLY A 338 26.65 3.49 -4.00
C GLY A 338 27.18 2.31 -3.16
N TRP A 339 26.87 1.07 -3.55
CA TRP A 339 27.42 -0.14 -2.91
C TRP A 339 28.76 -0.61 -3.53
N LEU A 340 29.17 -0.01 -4.63
CA LEU A 340 30.35 -0.37 -5.42
C LEU A 340 31.53 0.59 -5.17
N ASP A 341 32.69 0.26 -5.75
CA ASP A 341 33.92 1.04 -5.56
C ASP A 341 33.91 2.30 -6.46
N GLU A 342 33.56 3.44 -5.86
CA GLU A 342 33.41 4.74 -6.53
C GLU A 342 34.61 5.09 -7.42
N LYS A 343 35.84 4.90 -6.91
CA LYS A 343 37.07 5.26 -7.65
C LYS A 343 37.25 4.42 -8.89
N LYS A 344 36.90 3.13 -8.82
CA LYS A 344 36.98 2.23 -9.99
C LYS A 344 35.94 2.61 -11.02
N ILE A 345 34.71 2.92 -10.59
CA ILE A 345 33.65 3.35 -11.50
C ILE A 345 34.04 4.64 -12.20
N GLN A 346 34.44 5.69 -11.45
CA GLN A 346 34.90 6.96 -12.03
C GLN A 346 36.00 6.75 -13.08
N THR A 347 37.06 6.03 -12.71
CA THR A 347 38.19 5.73 -13.62
C THR A 347 37.73 5.06 -14.90
N GLN A 348 36.76 4.15 -14.81
CA GLN A 348 36.27 3.39 -15.95
C GLN A 348 35.29 4.21 -16.81
N VAL A 349 34.45 5.05 -16.19
CA VAL A 349 33.60 6.01 -16.92
C VAL A 349 34.44 7.03 -17.68
N HIS A 350 35.49 7.61 -17.08
CA HIS A 350 36.42 8.50 -17.82
C HIS A 350 37.01 7.82 -19.05
N LYS A 351 37.52 6.60 -18.90
CA LYS A 351 38.05 5.83 -20.04
C LYS A 351 37.01 5.61 -21.13
N LEU A 352 35.76 5.35 -20.76
CA LEU A 352 34.66 5.15 -21.70
C LEU A 352 34.28 6.45 -22.41
N LEU A 353 34.30 7.59 -21.71
CA LEU A 353 34.03 8.93 -22.25
C LEU A 353 35.17 9.43 -23.16
N ASP A 354 36.42 9.22 -22.77
CA ASP A 354 37.62 9.63 -23.51
C ASP A 354 37.87 8.80 -24.78
N SER A 355 37.28 7.61 -24.85
CA SER A 355 37.44 6.74 -26.00
C SER A 355 36.73 7.32 -27.23
N ASN A 356 37.52 7.92 -28.14
CA ASN A 356 37.11 8.54 -29.42
C ASN A 356 36.25 7.64 -30.35
N ARG A 357 36.12 6.34 -30.04
CA ARG A 357 35.29 5.36 -30.77
C ARG A 357 33.90 5.15 -30.17
N ALA A 358 33.66 5.52 -28.91
CA ALA A 358 32.41 5.18 -28.22
C ALA A 358 31.35 6.29 -28.26
N ASP A 359 31.74 7.58 -28.37
CA ASP A 359 30.75 8.67 -28.50
C ASP A 359 31.29 9.95 -29.16
N GLN A 360 31.22 10.01 -30.49
CA GLN A 360 31.60 11.21 -31.25
C GLN A 360 30.70 12.42 -30.97
N ARG A 361 29.48 12.22 -30.47
CA ARG A 361 28.55 13.33 -30.18
C ARG A 361 28.99 14.03 -28.91
N LEU A 362 29.14 13.29 -27.82
CA LEU A 362 29.50 13.87 -26.52
C LEU A 362 30.88 14.55 -26.55
N SER A 363 31.87 13.94 -27.22
CA SER A 363 33.20 14.55 -27.41
C SER A 363 33.14 15.88 -28.16
N LYS A 364 32.30 16.00 -29.21
CA LYS A 364 32.10 17.26 -29.94
C LYS A 364 31.40 18.32 -29.09
N LEU A 365 30.41 17.92 -28.28
CA LEU A 365 29.69 18.82 -27.39
C LEU A 365 30.59 19.35 -26.29
N LEU A 366 31.48 18.51 -25.75
CA LEU A 366 32.50 18.88 -24.76
C LEU A 366 33.54 19.83 -25.33
N SER A 367 34.14 19.49 -26.48
CA SER A 367 35.14 20.36 -27.12
C SER A 367 34.57 21.74 -27.44
N ALA A 368 33.36 21.81 -28.00
CA ALA A 368 32.73 23.08 -28.31
C ALA A 368 32.28 23.85 -27.04
N GLY A 369 31.86 23.15 -25.99
CA GLY A 369 31.49 23.75 -24.71
C GLY A 369 32.69 24.34 -23.96
N ASP A 370 33.80 23.61 -23.91
CA ASP A 370 35.04 24.07 -23.29
C ASP A 370 35.67 25.23 -24.08
N ASP A 371 35.61 25.20 -25.42
CA ASP A 371 36.05 26.31 -26.28
C ASP A 371 35.20 27.57 -26.02
N LEU A 372 33.88 27.44 -25.93
CA LEU A 372 32.97 28.55 -25.60
C LEU A 372 33.19 29.07 -24.17
N GLY A 373 33.44 28.18 -23.21
CA GLY A 373 33.74 28.53 -21.82
C GLY A 373 35.07 29.26 -21.66
N SER A 374 36.06 28.96 -22.51
CA SER A 374 37.38 29.61 -22.50
C SER A 374 37.40 31.01 -23.12
N MET A 375 36.39 31.37 -23.94
CA MET A 375 36.32 32.68 -24.62
C MET A 375 35.45 33.73 -23.90
N ALA A 376 34.67 33.35 -22.89
CA ALA A 376 33.81 34.28 -22.15
C ALA A 376 34.38 34.58 -20.75
N TYR A 377 34.70 35.85 -20.47
CA TYR A 377 34.99 36.28 -19.10
C TYR A 377 33.70 36.19 -18.27
N VAL A 378 33.58 35.14 -17.46
CA VAL A 378 32.48 34.93 -16.52
C VAL A 378 32.99 35.31 -15.11
N PRO A 379 32.42 36.32 -14.43
CA PRO A 379 32.83 36.68 -13.08
C PRO A 379 32.69 35.49 -12.11
N GLU A 380 33.54 35.35 -11.10
CA GLU A 380 33.51 34.24 -10.11
C GLU A 380 32.14 34.04 -9.44
N VAL A 381 31.32 35.11 -9.34
CA VAL A 381 29.94 35.03 -8.81
C VAL A 381 28.98 34.27 -9.73
N ALA A 382 29.29 34.20 -11.03
CA ALA A 382 28.53 33.46 -12.04
C ALA A 382 29.04 32.01 -12.23
N GLN A 383 30.30 31.71 -11.91
CA GLN A 383 30.79 30.32 -11.85
C GLN A 383 30.19 29.53 -10.66
N GLN A 384 29.89 30.19 -9.54
CA GLN A 384 29.13 29.57 -8.44
C GLN A 384 27.63 29.37 -8.74
N ARG A 385 27.14 29.81 -9.91
CA ARG A 385 25.71 29.81 -10.27
C ARG A 385 25.38 29.08 -11.57
N GLN A 386 26.36 28.51 -12.29
CA GLN A 386 26.10 27.62 -13.43
C GLN A 386 25.70 26.21 -12.98
N GLY A 387 24.54 26.14 -12.32
CA GLY A 387 23.77 24.92 -12.12
C GLY A 387 22.95 24.58 -13.36
N ILE A 388 23.56 24.25 -14.51
CA ILE A 388 22.81 23.66 -15.64
C ILE A 388 22.50 22.18 -15.32
N SER A 389 21.88 21.91 -14.19
CA SER A 389 21.07 20.72 -14.00
C SER A 389 19.64 21.18 -14.18
N GLY A 390 18.89 20.59 -15.11
CA GLY A 390 17.44 20.77 -15.15
C GLY A 390 16.75 20.40 -13.83
N ASN A 391 17.48 19.86 -12.85
CA ASN A 391 17.05 19.59 -11.49
C ASN A 391 17.00 20.89 -10.66
N ILE A 392 15.79 21.31 -10.33
CA ILE A 392 15.50 22.36 -9.37
C ILE A 392 15.06 21.69 -8.08
N ILE A 393 15.67 22.13 -6.98
CA ILE A 393 15.46 21.56 -5.66
C ILE A 393 14.77 22.60 -4.77
N HIS A 394 13.62 22.24 -4.21
CA HIS A 394 13.05 22.93 -3.08
C HIS A 394 13.53 22.25 -1.80
N ASP A 395 14.07 23.02 -0.86
CA ASP A 395 14.66 22.54 0.40
C ASP A 395 13.63 22.03 1.42
N GLY A 396 12.34 22.01 1.06
CA GLY A 396 11.25 21.56 1.93
C GLY A 396 10.82 22.60 2.97
N THR A 397 11.39 23.81 2.94
CA THR A 397 11.01 24.91 3.84
C THR A 397 9.64 25.49 3.49
N ARG A 398 9.20 26.53 4.21
CA ARG A 398 7.97 27.26 3.86
C ARG A 398 8.22 28.46 2.95
N ASP A 399 9.47 28.78 2.67
CA ASP A 399 9.85 29.82 1.73
C ASP A 399 9.97 29.18 0.34
N TYR A 400 9.31 29.79 -0.64
CA TYR A 400 9.32 29.34 -2.02
C TYR A 400 10.00 30.35 -2.94
N SER A 401 10.49 31.48 -2.43
CA SER A 401 11.07 32.57 -3.24
C SER A 401 12.24 32.09 -4.08
N SER A 402 13.22 31.43 -3.45
CA SER A 402 14.39 30.88 -4.14
C SER A 402 14.03 29.82 -5.18
N PHE A 403 13.04 28.98 -4.88
CA PHE A 403 12.56 27.94 -5.79
C PHE A 403 11.78 28.50 -6.97
N ALA A 404 10.92 29.49 -6.73
CA ALA A 404 10.19 30.21 -7.77
C ALA A 404 11.14 30.96 -8.70
N LEU A 405 12.18 31.60 -8.16
CA LEU A 405 13.25 32.21 -8.96
C LEU A 405 13.94 31.17 -9.85
N ALA A 406 14.36 30.04 -9.28
CA ALA A 406 15.02 28.97 -10.03
C ALA A 406 14.15 28.42 -11.17
N LEU A 407 12.84 28.27 -10.98
CA LEU A 407 11.90 27.85 -12.04
C LEU A 407 11.89 28.79 -13.26
N THR A 408 12.27 30.04 -13.05
CA THR A 408 12.23 31.11 -14.05
C THR A 408 13.61 31.62 -14.45
N GLU A 409 14.67 30.96 -13.98
CA GLU A 409 16.05 31.34 -14.27
C GLU A 409 16.34 31.19 -15.76
N ASP A 410 16.98 32.20 -16.35
CA ASP A 410 17.24 32.28 -17.79
C ASP A 410 16.01 32.09 -18.69
N LEU A 411 14.79 32.33 -18.17
CA LEU A 411 13.56 32.24 -18.96
C LEU A 411 13.59 33.30 -20.09
N GLY A 412 13.48 32.85 -21.33
CA GLY A 412 13.36 33.75 -22.47
C GLY A 412 12.05 34.51 -22.40
N GLY A 413 12.07 35.83 -22.48
CA GLY A 413 10.87 36.67 -22.51
C GLY A 413 10.26 36.96 -21.13
N GLU A 414 9.10 37.62 -21.11
CA GLU A 414 8.42 38.03 -19.88
C GLU A 414 7.55 36.87 -19.35
N LEU A 415 7.69 36.54 -18.06
CA LEU A 415 6.89 35.50 -17.41
C LEU A 415 5.41 35.88 -17.43
N LYS A 416 4.55 34.97 -17.90
CA LYS A 416 3.11 35.19 -17.99
C LYS A 416 2.33 34.32 -17.02
N ARG A 417 2.66 33.04 -16.96
CA ARG A 417 1.86 32.07 -16.22
C ARG A 417 2.70 30.95 -15.62
N VAL A 418 2.34 30.53 -14.42
CA VAL A 418 2.82 29.30 -13.79
C VAL A 418 1.63 28.39 -13.53
N THR A 419 1.62 27.21 -14.16
CA THR A 419 0.59 26.19 -13.94
C THR A 419 1.15 25.06 -13.10
N VAL A 420 0.49 24.76 -11.99
CA VAL A 420 0.85 23.66 -11.10
C VAL A 420 -0.12 22.51 -11.30
N VAL A 421 0.41 21.30 -11.51
CA VAL A 421 -0.35 20.07 -11.71
C VAL A 421 0.00 19.13 -10.56
N ASP A 422 -0.90 19.03 -9.58
CA ASP A 422 -0.72 18.16 -8.43
C ASP A 422 -2.07 17.65 -7.92
N ARG A 423 -2.20 16.32 -7.84
CA ARG A 423 -3.44 15.65 -7.41
C ARG A 423 -3.77 15.88 -5.94
N TYR A 424 -2.80 16.25 -5.12
CA TYR A 424 -2.89 16.13 -3.66
C TYR A 424 -2.94 17.47 -2.89
N VAL A 425 -3.46 18.53 -3.52
CA VAL A 425 -3.60 19.88 -2.91
C VAL A 425 -4.93 20.08 -2.16
N TYR A 426 -5.31 19.11 -1.32
CA TYR A 426 -6.65 19.10 -0.68
C TYR A 426 -6.64 19.34 0.84
N ARG A 427 -5.54 19.03 1.52
CA ARG A 427 -5.43 19.27 2.97
C ARG A 427 -5.17 20.74 3.26
N SER A 428 -5.66 21.24 4.40
CA SER A 428 -5.45 22.63 4.82
C SER A 428 -3.97 23.05 4.87
N THR A 429 -3.06 22.13 5.19
CA THR A 429 -1.61 22.37 5.17
C THR A 429 -1.06 22.51 3.76
N SER A 430 -1.48 21.64 2.84
CA SER A 430 -1.08 21.68 1.43
C SER A 430 -1.62 22.92 0.71
N ILE A 431 -2.87 23.31 0.98
CA ILE A 431 -3.47 24.56 0.46
C ILE A 431 -2.65 25.79 0.91
N LYS A 432 -2.24 25.84 2.19
CA LYS A 432 -1.38 26.92 2.70
C LYS A 432 0.00 26.95 2.03
N LYS A 433 0.61 25.79 1.82
CA LYS A 433 1.90 25.68 1.11
C LYS A 433 1.78 26.12 -0.35
N PHE A 434 0.72 25.70 -1.04
CA PHE A 434 0.40 26.18 -2.39
C PHE A 434 0.19 27.70 -2.41
N GLY A 435 -0.52 28.26 -1.43
CA GLY A 435 -0.68 29.71 -1.28
C GLY A 435 0.65 30.44 -1.17
N ALA A 436 1.58 29.95 -0.34
CA ALA A 436 2.91 30.55 -0.21
C ALA A 436 3.72 30.47 -1.52
N PHE A 437 3.65 29.34 -2.23
CA PHE A 437 4.26 29.20 -3.56
C PHE A 437 3.65 30.16 -4.58
N SER A 438 2.32 30.28 -4.61
CA SER A 438 1.63 31.24 -5.50
C SER A 438 2.05 32.67 -5.22
N THR A 439 2.18 33.07 -3.95
CA THR A 439 2.66 34.41 -3.59
C THR A 439 4.08 34.63 -4.13
N ALA A 440 4.99 33.67 -3.92
CA ALA A 440 6.34 33.75 -4.44
C ALA A 440 6.37 33.90 -5.98
N CYS A 441 5.54 33.15 -6.73
CA CYS A 441 5.44 33.30 -8.18
C CYS A 441 4.88 34.65 -8.61
N SER A 442 3.85 35.16 -7.93
CA SER A 442 3.27 36.47 -8.24
C SER A 442 4.21 37.63 -7.94
N GLU A 443 5.18 37.45 -7.04
CA GLU A 443 6.21 38.45 -6.73
C GLU A 443 7.31 38.54 -7.81
N LEU A 444 7.45 37.52 -8.68
CA LEU A 444 8.43 37.51 -9.77
C LEU A 444 8.14 38.51 -10.89
N GLY A 445 6.88 38.91 -11.07
CA GLY A 445 6.48 39.80 -12.15
C GLY A 445 5.06 40.34 -12.00
N LYS A 446 4.81 41.54 -12.53
CA LYS A 446 3.46 42.14 -12.52
C LYS A 446 2.57 41.39 -13.50
N GLY A 447 1.46 40.84 -13.00
CA GLY A 447 0.46 40.17 -13.83
C GLY A 447 0.75 38.70 -14.12
N VAL A 448 1.65 38.07 -13.37
CA VAL A 448 1.88 36.61 -13.45
C VAL A 448 0.64 35.87 -12.94
N GLU A 449 0.04 35.07 -13.81
CA GLU A 449 -1.08 34.19 -13.48
C GLU A 449 -0.59 32.89 -12.85
N VAL A 450 -1.22 32.44 -11.77
CA VAL A 450 -0.95 31.14 -11.16
C VAL A 450 -2.18 30.27 -11.35
N ARG A 451 -2.04 29.14 -12.04
CA ARG A 451 -3.12 28.19 -12.32
C ARG A 451 -2.87 26.88 -11.58
N LEU A 452 -3.92 26.24 -11.07
CA LEU A 452 -3.83 24.94 -10.40
C LEU A 452 -4.72 23.91 -11.11
N LEU A 453 -4.14 22.77 -11.49
CA LEU A 453 -4.87 21.56 -11.88
C LEU A 453 -4.71 20.51 -10.77
N THR A 454 -5.81 20.17 -10.10
CA THR A 454 -5.82 19.22 -8.97
C THR A 454 -7.00 18.24 -9.09
N SER A 455 -6.98 17.18 -8.28
CA SER A 455 -8.15 16.32 -8.09
C SER A 455 -9.03 16.84 -6.95
N GLU A 456 -10.34 16.75 -7.13
CA GLU A 456 -11.32 17.00 -6.07
C GLU A 456 -11.68 15.74 -5.27
N THR A 457 -11.50 14.55 -5.84
CA THR A 457 -11.87 13.27 -5.22
C THR A 457 -11.33 13.11 -3.78
N PRO A 458 -10.04 13.37 -3.48
CA PRO A 458 -9.54 13.26 -2.11
C PRO A 458 -10.19 14.23 -1.12
N TYR A 459 -10.58 15.43 -1.58
CA TYR A 459 -11.25 16.41 -0.73
C TYR A 459 -12.68 15.96 -0.43
N LEU A 460 -13.41 15.51 -1.45
CA LEU A 460 -14.80 15.06 -1.33
C LEU A 460 -14.91 13.85 -0.39
N GLN A 461 -13.99 12.89 -0.49
CA GLN A 461 -13.95 11.72 0.40
C GLN A 461 -13.75 12.06 1.88
N MET A 462 -13.12 13.20 2.20
CA MET A 462 -12.93 13.65 3.59
C MET A 462 -14.10 14.48 4.12
N SER A 463 -15.04 14.89 3.25
CA SER A 463 -16.10 15.82 3.59
C SER A 463 -17.42 15.09 3.86
N THR A 464 -17.59 14.57 5.09
CA THR A 464 -18.79 13.80 5.50
C THR A 464 -20.03 14.65 5.73
N ASP A 465 -19.87 15.96 5.92
CA ASP A 465 -20.93 16.84 6.44
C ASP A 465 -21.64 17.67 5.36
N TYR A 466 -21.28 17.49 4.09
CA TYR A 466 -21.77 18.27 2.96
C TYR A 466 -22.16 17.37 1.79
N THR A 467 -23.10 17.82 0.95
CA THR A 467 -23.30 17.19 -0.35
C THR A 467 -22.07 17.38 -1.24
N GLU A 468 -21.86 16.52 -2.23
CA GLU A 468 -20.69 16.61 -3.13
C GLU A 468 -20.57 18.00 -3.79
N GLU A 469 -21.69 18.58 -4.24
CA GLU A 469 -21.73 19.91 -4.83
C GLU A 469 -21.32 21.02 -3.84
N GLN A 470 -21.80 20.94 -2.60
CA GLN A 470 -21.44 21.89 -1.55
C GLN A 470 -19.97 21.75 -1.13
N ALA A 471 -19.48 20.52 -1.02
CA ALA A 471 -18.09 20.22 -0.71
C ALA A 471 -17.14 20.74 -1.80
N ARG A 472 -17.50 20.52 -3.08
CA ARG A 472 -16.77 21.05 -4.25
C ARG A 472 -16.74 22.59 -4.25
N ALA A 473 -17.89 23.25 -4.07
CA ALA A 473 -17.95 24.72 -4.01
C ALA A 473 -17.09 25.27 -2.87
N LYS A 474 -17.12 24.63 -1.69
CA LYS A 474 -16.28 24.99 -0.55
C LYS A 474 -14.79 24.77 -0.82
N TYR A 475 -14.44 23.70 -1.53
CA TYR A 475 -13.06 23.42 -1.91
C TYR A 475 -12.51 24.45 -2.89
N ALA A 476 -13.24 24.72 -3.97
CA ALA A 476 -12.91 25.76 -4.93
C ALA A 476 -12.77 27.13 -4.24
N GLY A 477 -13.67 27.46 -3.31
CA GLY A 477 -13.60 28.69 -2.52
C GLY A 477 -12.37 28.79 -1.61
N LYS A 478 -11.79 27.67 -1.17
CA LYS A 478 -10.52 27.66 -0.42
C LYS A 478 -9.29 27.85 -1.31
N LEU A 479 -9.35 27.41 -2.56
CA LEU A 479 -8.24 27.51 -3.51
C LEU A 479 -8.22 28.85 -4.25
N ALA A 480 -9.39 29.42 -4.55
CA ALA A 480 -9.54 30.67 -5.31
C ALA A 480 -8.70 31.87 -4.83
N PRO A 481 -8.44 32.07 -3.52
CA PRO A 481 -7.55 33.15 -3.08
C PRO A 481 -6.08 32.98 -3.47
N HIS A 482 -5.67 31.78 -3.90
CA HIS A 482 -4.28 31.37 -4.12
C HIS A 482 -3.94 31.12 -5.59
N CYS A 483 -4.86 31.38 -6.53
CA CYS A 483 -4.64 31.15 -7.95
C CYS A 483 -5.67 31.92 -8.77
N SER A 484 -5.29 32.33 -9.98
CA SER A 484 -6.21 32.96 -10.93
C SER A 484 -7.24 31.98 -11.48
N GLU A 485 -6.94 30.68 -11.48
CA GLU A 485 -7.81 29.65 -12.03
C GLU A 485 -7.53 28.26 -11.40
N VAL A 486 -8.61 27.53 -11.10
CA VAL A 486 -8.58 26.15 -10.61
C VAL A 486 -9.28 25.25 -11.62
N LEU A 487 -8.58 24.21 -12.07
CA LEU A 487 -9.10 23.14 -12.90
C LEU A 487 -9.15 21.85 -12.09
N PHE A 488 -10.24 21.10 -12.23
CA PHE A 488 -10.38 19.78 -11.62
C PHE A 488 -10.22 18.69 -12.67
N MET A 489 -9.37 17.70 -12.38
CA MET A 489 -9.09 16.58 -13.28
C MET A 489 -10.39 15.82 -13.63
N GLU A 490 -11.31 15.71 -12.68
CA GLU A 490 -12.62 15.06 -12.83
C GLU A 490 -13.58 15.78 -13.79
N SER A 491 -13.30 17.05 -14.12
CA SER A 491 -14.14 17.82 -15.06
C SER A 491 -13.95 17.38 -16.52
N THR A 492 -12.84 16.71 -16.85
CA THR A 492 -12.53 16.27 -18.22
C THR A 492 -12.96 14.81 -18.42
N LYS A 493 -14.08 14.59 -19.12
CA LYS A 493 -14.65 13.24 -19.32
C LYS A 493 -13.76 12.36 -20.21
N GLY A 494 -13.48 11.14 -19.76
CA GLY A 494 -12.82 10.10 -20.56
C GLY A 494 -11.30 10.27 -20.71
N VAL A 495 -10.69 11.11 -19.88
CA VAL A 495 -9.25 11.41 -19.87
C VAL A 495 -8.64 10.88 -18.56
N MET A 496 -7.49 10.20 -18.64
CA MET A 496 -6.83 9.71 -17.44
C MET A 496 -6.13 10.85 -16.70
N ALA A 497 -6.33 10.93 -15.38
CA ALA A 497 -5.67 11.93 -14.57
C ALA A 497 -4.14 11.76 -14.64
N PRO A 498 -3.37 12.85 -14.84
CA PRO A 498 -1.93 12.76 -15.02
C PRO A 498 -1.28 12.08 -13.81
N HIS A 499 -0.34 11.18 -14.10
CA HIS A 499 0.35 10.39 -13.09
C HIS A 499 1.46 11.20 -12.40
N ASN A 500 2.16 12.01 -13.18
CA ASN A 500 3.25 12.85 -12.72
C ASN A 500 2.78 14.22 -12.23
N ARG A 501 3.64 14.90 -11.45
CA ARG A 501 3.39 16.26 -10.98
C ARG A 501 4.18 17.19 -11.86
N TYR A 502 3.52 18.22 -12.36
CA TYR A 502 4.13 19.15 -13.30
C TYR A 502 4.08 20.58 -12.77
N ILE A 503 5.14 21.33 -13.01
CA ILE A 503 5.13 22.79 -12.95
C ILE A 503 5.43 23.29 -14.36
N ILE A 504 4.50 24.05 -14.93
CA ILE A 504 4.58 24.56 -16.28
C ILE A 504 4.78 26.06 -16.21
N VAL A 505 5.88 26.54 -16.76
CA VAL A 505 6.25 27.96 -16.75
C VAL A 505 6.11 28.49 -18.17
N GLU A 506 5.16 29.39 -18.40
CA GLU A 506 4.90 30.01 -19.69
C GLU A 506 5.36 31.47 -19.68
N SER A 507 6.18 31.84 -20.66
CA SER A 507 6.62 33.21 -20.92
C SER A 507 6.04 33.74 -22.24
N SER A 508 6.45 34.96 -22.62
CA SER A 508 6.11 35.52 -23.93
C SER A 508 6.79 34.82 -25.11
N SER A 509 7.90 34.09 -24.91
CA SER A 509 8.65 33.45 -25.99
C SER A 509 8.89 31.95 -25.83
N GLU A 510 8.70 31.38 -24.65
CA GLU A 510 8.91 29.94 -24.42
C GLU A 510 7.97 29.35 -23.36
N THR A 511 7.96 28.02 -23.27
CA THR A 511 7.24 27.26 -22.26
C THR A 511 8.14 26.15 -21.76
N ARG A 512 8.28 26.04 -20.43
CA ARG A 512 9.10 25.02 -19.76
C ARG A 512 8.22 24.12 -18.92
N PHE A 513 8.58 22.84 -18.86
CA PHE A 513 7.88 21.83 -18.09
C PHE A 513 8.84 21.23 -17.09
N PHE A 514 8.46 21.23 -15.82
CA PHE A 514 9.23 20.60 -14.76
C PHE A 514 8.42 19.45 -14.18
N GLU A 515 9.03 18.27 -14.08
CA GLU A 515 8.39 17.05 -13.57
C GLU A 515 8.95 16.67 -12.20
N GLY A 516 8.07 16.40 -11.25
CA GLY A 516 8.41 15.94 -9.90
C GLY A 516 7.80 14.58 -9.60
N SER A 517 8.56 13.71 -8.92
CA SER A 517 8.10 12.41 -8.43
C SER A 517 7.21 12.52 -7.19
N ASN A 518 7.37 13.60 -6.42
CA ASN A 518 6.64 13.86 -5.18
C ASN A 518 5.82 15.15 -5.29
N THR A 519 4.73 15.22 -4.51
CA THR A 519 3.96 16.47 -4.33
C THR A 519 4.84 17.52 -3.66
N LEU A 520 4.84 18.73 -4.23
CA LEU A 520 5.57 19.88 -3.66
C LEU A 520 5.00 20.26 -2.29
N PHE A 521 3.71 19.99 -2.06
CA PHE A 521 2.95 20.52 -0.94
C PHE A 521 2.62 19.50 0.15
N GLN A 522 3.26 18.31 0.14
CA GLN A 522 3.16 17.34 1.24
C GLN A 522 4.53 16.83 1.71
N GLY A 523 4.59 16.42 2.99
CA GLY A 523 5.82 16.00 3.65
C GLY A 523 6.73 17.17 4.06
N GLU A 524 7.73 16.85 4.87
CA GLU A 524 8.85 17.70 5.25
C GLU A 524 10.11 17.03 4.69
N GLY A 525 10.73 17.66 3.69
CA GLY A 525 11.84 17.07 2.97
C GLY A 525 12.02 17.69 1.58
N GLU A 526 13.21 17.51 1.05
CA GLU A 526 13.64 18.04 -0.24
C GLU A 526 12.73 17.57 -1.39
N LYS A 527 12.33 18.50 -2.27
CA LYS A 527 11.51 18.21 -3.46
C LYS A 527 12.29 18.52 -4.72
N ARG A 528 12.48 17.50 -5.56
CA ARG A 528 13.21 17.62 -6.83
C ARG A 528 12.23 17.72 -7.99
N PHE A 529 12.47 18.69 -8.85
CA PHE A 529 11.74 18.93 -10.09
C PHE A 529 12.74 18.98 -11.24
N ILE A 530 12.50 18.19 -12.27
CA ILE A 530 13.42 18.03 -13.40
C ILE A 530 12.82 18.71 -14.63
N LEU A 531 13.56 19.59 -15.30
CA LEU A 531 13.17 20.17 -16.58
C LEU A 531 13.04 19.06 -17.62
N VAL A 532 11.86 18.95 -18.23
CA VAL A 532 11.48 17.90 -19.18
C VAL A 532 11.35 18.48 -20.58
N ASN A 533 12.16 17.95 -21.49
CA ASN A 533 12.13 18.26 -22.93
C ASN A 533 11.64 17.05 -23.76
N ARG A 534 10.77 16.22 -23.19
CA ARG A 534 10.18 15.03 -23.84
C ARG A 534 8.67 15.18 -23.99
N ILE A 535 8.08 14.37 -24.86
CA ILE A 535 6.63 14.29 -25.05
C ILE A 535 5.98 13.97 -23.70
N LEU A 536 5.12 14.88 -23.22
CA LEU A 536 4.38 14.73 -21.96
C LEU A 536 3.19 13.79 -22.15
N GLU A 537 2.56 13.41 -21.04
CA GLU A 537 1.32 12.62 -21.05
C GLU A 537 0.28 13.29 -21.97
N PRO A 538 -0.20 12.64 -23.05
CA PRO A 538 -1.14 13.26 -23.99
C PRO A 538 -2.43 13.76 -23.32
N ASP A 539 -2.82 13.08 -22.25
CA ASP A 539 -4.01 13.42 -21.46
C ASP A 539 -3.83 14.68 -20.59
N LEU A 540 -2.59 15.08 -20.28
CA LEU A 540 -2.31 16.33 -19.57
C LEU A 540 -2.81 17.55 -20.34
N PHE A 541 -2.56 17.59 -21.65
CA PHE A 541 -2.95 18.73 -22.49
C PHE A 541 -4.47 18.87 -22.61
N LYS A 542 -5.20 17.74 -22.59
CA LYS A 542 -6.68 17.73 -22.58
C LYS A 542 -7.24 18.33 -21.30
N HIS A 543 -6.60 18.09 -20.15
CA HIS A 543 -7.00 18.71 -18.89
C HIS A 543 -6.70 20.21 -18.82
N LEU A 544 -5.68 20.67 -19.54
CA LEU A 544 -5.26 22.08 -19.56
C LEU A 544 -5.96 22.92 -20.65
N GLU A 545 -6.84 22.30 -21.45
CA GLU A 545 -7.55 22.90 -22.58
C GLU A 545 -6.62 23.60 -23.59
N LEU A 546 -5.41 23.07 -23.77
CA LEU A 546 -4.43 23.62 -24.72
C LEU A 546 -4.76 23.14 -26.15
N PRO A 547 -4.77 24.01 -27.18
CA PRO A 547 -5.12 23.63 -28.54
C PRO A 547 -4.06 22.71 -29.18
N ASN A 548 -4.49 21.73 -29.99
CA ASN A 548 -3.68 20.71 -30.68
C ASN A 548 -2.43 21.23 -31.41
N ASN A 549 -2.37 22.50 -31.83
CA ASN A 549 -1.17 23.09 -32.45
C ASN A 549 0.03 23.24 -31.49
N LYS A 550 -0.15 23.10 -30.17
CA LYS A 550 0.95 23.03 -29.20
C LYS A 550 1.44 21.60 -28.94
N GLU A 551 0.66 20.57 -29.26
CA GLU A 551 1.09 19.16 -29.21
C GLU A 551 2.12 18.82 -30.29
N GLU A 552 2.15 19.55 -31.42
CA GLU A 552 3.15 19.38 -32.48
C GLU A 552 4.46 20.17 -32.23
N LYS A 553 4.48 21.09 -31.25
CA LYS A 553 5.64 21.95 -30.94
C LYS A 553 6.35 21.60 -29.64
N ALA A 554 5.70 20.87 -28.74
CA ALA A 554 6.30 20.26 -27.55
C ALA A 554 6.64 18.80 -27.87
#